data_AF-A0A413F836-F1
#
_entry.id   AF-A0A413F836-F1
#
_cell.length_a   1.000
_cell.length_b   1.000
_cell.length_c   1.000
_cell.angle_alpha   90.00
_cell.angle_beta   90.00
_cell.angle_gamma   90.00
#
_symmetry.space_group_name_H-M   'P 1'
#
loop_
_entity.id
_entity.type
_entity.pdbx_description
1 polymer ?
#
loop_
_entity_poly.entity_id
_entity_poly.type
_entity_poly.pdbx_seq_one_letter_code
_entity_poly.pdbx_strand_id
1 'polypeptide(L)'
;MIIDHVDNILKYEALLPNLRKGLEAVETVKNAAGLVPGRYEFEGGYFLVQQGETRPISEGTFEAHRNYIDVQIMAEGSEEMAWEDIRKLETVIPYQEEKDAERLTGKRDHVVKITKGMFYAAFPWDGHQAVAHTEERQRFLKVVMKLRVG
;
A
#
# COMPACT_ATOMS: atom_id res chain seq x y z
N MET A 1 4.10 1.52 -10.64
CA MET A 1 2.83 1.20 -9.95
C MET A 1 2.09 0.13 -10.74
N ILE A 2 1.48 -0.84 -10.05
CA ILE A 2 0.46 -1.76 -10.61
C ILE A 2 -0.85 -1.48 -9.89
N ILE A 3 -1.98 -1.43 -10.58
CA ILE A 3 -3.33 -1.36 -9.98
C ILE A 3 -4.19 -2.37 -10.73
N ASP A 4 -4.79 -3.32 -10.01
CA ASP A 4 -5.63 -4.36 -10.62
C ASP A 4 -6.55 -5.01 -9.56
N HIS A 5 -7.37 -5.97 -9.98
CA HIS A 5 -8.15 -6.83 -9.12
C HIS A 5 -7.29 -7.96 -8.53
N VAL A 6 -7.58 -8.36 -7.28
CA VAL A 6 -6.83 -9.40 -6.56
C VAL A 6 -6.81 -10.75 -7.28
N ASP A 7 -7.81 -11.08 -8.09
CA ASP A 7 -7.84 -12.31 -8.90
C ASP A 7 -6.68 -12.38 -9.90
N ASN A 8 -6.13 -11.23 -10.29
CA ASN A 8 -4.99 -11.12 -11.20
C ASN A 8 -3.65 -11.03 -10.47
N ILE A 9 -3.61 -10.94 -9.13
CA ILE A 9 -2.39 -10.58 -8.39
C ILE A 9 -1.21 -11.54 -8.67
N LEU A 10 -1.50 -12.83 -8.81
CA LEU A 10 -0.47 -13.84 -9.09
C LEU A 10 0.11 -13.76 -10.52
N LYS A 11 -0.54 -13.03 -11.44
CA LYS A 11 0.03 -12.73 -12.77
C LYS A 11 1.28 -11.84 -12.67
N TYR A 12 1.45 -11.15 -11.55
CA TYR A 12 2.57 -10.24 -11.28
C TYR A 12 3.64 -10.86 -10.37
N GLU A 13 3.58 -12.17 -10.08
CA GLU A 13 4.52 -12.85 -9.16
C GLU A 13 5.99 -12.65 -9.55
N ALA A 14 6.29 -12.60 -10.85
CA ALA A 14 7.66 -12.36 -11.34
C ALA A 14 8.22 -10.96 -11.00
N LEU A 15 7.35 -9.99 -10.68
CA LEU A 15 7.72 -8.62 -10.33
C LEU A 15 7.62 -8.35 -8.81
N LEU A 16 6.96 -9.24 -8.07
CA LEU A 16 6.60 -9.04 -6.67
C LEU A 16 7.24 -10.15 -5.82
N PRO A 17 8.47 -9.94 -5.30
CA PRO A 17 9.24 -10.97 -4.61
C PRO A 17 8.50 -11.43 -3.36
N ASN A 18 8.48 -12.74 -3.10
CA ASN A 18 7.78 -13.36 -1.95
C ASN A 18 6.26 -13.14 -1.89
N LEU A 19 5.62 -12.65 -2.98
CA LEU A 19 4.18 -12.39 -3.00
C LEU A 19 3.36 -13.62 -2.59
N ARG A 20 3.66 -14.80 -3.13
CA ARG A 20 2.90 -16.03 -2.82
C ARG A 20 2.95 -16.39 -1.34
N LYS A 21 4.15 -16.35 -0.74
CA LYS A 21 4.33 -16.58 0.70
C LYS A 21 3.56 -15.57 1.55
N GLY A 22 3.58 -14.30 1.15
CA GLY A 22 2.81 -13.25 1.81
C GLY A 22 1.30 -13.48 1.72
N LEU A 23 0.77 -13.88 0.55
CA LEU A 23 -0.64 -14.17 0.36
C LEU A 23 -1.09 -15.40 1.17
N GLU A 24 -0.27 -16.45 1.22
CA GLU A 24 -0.51 -17.63 2.07
C GLU A 24 -0.56 -17.25 3.56
N ALA A 25 0.33 -16.37 4.01
CA ALA A 25 0.35 -15.88 5.39
C ALA A 25 -0.90 -15.03 5.72
N VAL A 26 -1.33 -14.17 4.80
CA VAL A 26 -2.57 -13.37 4.93
C VAL A 26 -3.79 -14.29 5.06
N GLU A 27 -3.89 -15.31 4.20
CA GLU A 27 -5.01 -16.25 4.22
C GLU A 27 -5.02 -17.10 5.51
N THR A 28 -3.84 -17.47 6.01
CA THR A 28 -3.70 -18.16 7.31
C THR A 28 -4.25 -17.31 8.46
N VAL A 29 -3.87 -16.03 8.54
CA VAL A 29 -4.36 -15.10 9.57
C VAL A 29 -5.87 -14.91 9.44
N LYS A 30 -6.35 -14.68 8.22
CA LYS A 30 -7.78 -14.49 7.93
C LYS A 30 -8.63 -15.68 8.35
N ASN A 31 -8.17 -16.91 8.09
CA ASN A 31 -8.92 -18.12 8.44
C ASN A 31 -8.85 -18.47 9.93
N ALA A 32 -7.80 -18.05 10.64
CA ALA A 32 -7.66 -18.30 12.06
C ALA A 32 -8.50 -17.36 12.93
N ALA A 33 -8.51 -16.05 12.61
CA ALA A 33 -9.11 -15.03 13.48
C ALA A 33 -9.77 -13.86 12.73
N GLY A 34 -9.80 -13.90 11.40
CA GLY A 34 -10.11 -12.73 10.57
C GLY A 34 -8.93 -11.77 10.44
N LEU A 35 -9.10 -10.74 9.60
CA LEU A 35 -8.09 -9.69 9.40
C LEU A 35 -8.15 -8.68 10.56
N VAL A 36 -7.59 -9.05 11.71
CA VAL A 36 -7.47 -8.16 12.87
C VAL A 36 -6.32 -7.17 12.65
N PRO A 37 -6.48 -5.87 12.96
CA PRO A 37 -5.40 -4.89 12.84
C PRO A 37 -4.14 -5.30 13.62
N GLY A 38 -2.99 -5.25 12.95
CA GLY A 38 -1.74 -5.75 13.53
C GLY A 38 -0.64 -5.94 12.50
N ARG A 39 0.53 -6.36 12.99
CA ARG A 39 1.70 -6.71 12.17
C ARG A 39 1.92 -8.22 12.23
N TYR A 40 2.13 -8.81 11.06
CA TYR A 40 2.30 -10.25 10.89
C TYR A 40 3.53 -10.51 10.05
N GLU A 41 4.43 -11.34 10.57
CA GLU A 41 5.68 -11.72 9.89
C GLU A 41 5.46 -12.96 9.04
N PHE A 42 6.20 -13.07 7.94
CA PHE A 42 6.29 -14.28 7.13
C PHE A 42 7.69 -14.41 6.53
N GLU A 43 8.00 -15.56 5.93
CA GLU A 43 9.30 -15.75 5.31
C GLU A 43 9.46 -14.83 4.08
N GLY A 44 10.36 -13.85 4.18
CA GLY A 44 10.68 -12.92 3.10
C GLY A 44 9.98 -11.55 3.19
N GLY A 45 9.25 -11.27 4.27
CA GLY A 45 8.63 -9.97 4.49
C GLY A 45 7.69 -9.93 5.69
N TYR A 46 6.84 -8.92 5.73
CA TYR A 46 5.77 -8.79 6.71
C TYR A 46 4.56 -8.10 6.07
N PHE A 47 3.40 -8.23 6.69
CA PHE A 47 2.24 -7.43 6.32
C PHE A 47 1.61 -6.78 7.53
N LEU A 48 0.96 -5.66 7.27
CA LEU A 48 0.14 -4.94 8.23
C LEU A 48 -1.31 -5.11 7.85
N VAL A 49 -2.17 -5.45 8.81
CA VAL A 49 -3.60 -5.25 8.67
C VAL A 49 -3.92 -3.89 9.26
N GLN A 50 -4.56 -3.03 8.47
CA GLN A 50 -4.93 -1.67 8.86
C GLN A 50 -6.42 -1.47 8.64
N GLN A 51 -7.07 -0.83 9.62
CA GLN A 51 -8.48 -0.47 9.56
C GLN A 51 -8.66 0.96 10.04
N GLY A 52 -9.57 1.70 9.41
CA GLY A 52 -9.89 3.04 9.87
C GLY A 52 -10.80 3.82 8.94
N GLU A 53 -10.72 5.14 9.06
CA GLU A 53 -11.39 6.11 8.19
C GLU A 53 -10.35 6.90 7.40
N THR A 54 -10.66 7.20 6.14
CA THR A 54 -9.79 8.03 5.29
C THR A 54 -9.78 9.49 5.74
N ARG A 55 -8.74 10.22 5.36
CA ARG A 55 -8.57 11.66 5.63
C ARG A 55 -8.65 12.48 4.34
N PRO A 56 -8.96 13.77 4.40
CA PRO A 56 -8.92 14.62 3.21
C PRO A 56 -7.55 14.53 2.53
N ILE A 57 -7.54 14.37 1.20
CA ILE A 57 -6.31 14.20 0.42
C ILE A 57 -5.36 15.39 0.54
N SER A 58 -5.89 16.58 0.86
CA SER A 58 -5.13 17.79 1.12
C SER A 58 -4.31 17.75 2.42
N GLU A 59 -4.66 16.89 3.38
CA GLU A 59 -3.97 16.78 4.67
C GLU A 59 -2.79 15.80 4.65
N GLY A 60 -2.65 15.01 3.59
CA GLY A 60 -1.63 13.98 3.48
C GLY A 60 -0.38 14.40 2.70
N THR A 61 0.68 13.62 2.88
CA THR A 61 1.91 13.66 2.07
C THR A 61 2.02 12.37 1.28
N PHE A 62 2.74 12.43 0.16
CA PHE A 62 3.21 11.21 -0.49
C PHE A 62 4.27 10.54 0.40
N GLU A 63 4.39 9.23 0.29
CA GLU A 63 5.50 8.45 0.82
C GLU A 63 6.11 7.59 -0.28
N ALA A 64 7.39 7.27 -0.10
CA ALA A 64 8.12 6.34 -0.94
C ALA A 64 9.09 5.52 -0.08
N HIS A 65 9.37 4.31 -0.54
CA HIS A 65 10.19 3.30 0.13
C HIS A 65 11.37 2.92 -0.75
N ARG A 66 12.49 2.48 -0.18
CA ARG A 66 13.68 2.08 -0.96
C ARG A 66 13.93 0.58 -0.92
N ASN A 67 13.61 -0.05 0.20
CA ASN A 67 13.88 -1.46 0.46
C ASN A 67 12.66 -2.36 0.28
N TYR A 68 11.45 -1.79 0.19
CA TYR A 68 10.22 -2.55 0.03
C TYR A 68 9.37 -2.08 -1.14
N ILE A 69 8.71 -3.05 -1.80
CA ILE A 69 7.51 -2.82 -2.61
C ILE A 69 6.30 -2.96 -1.68
N ASP A 70 5.39 -2.00 -1.77
CA ASP A 70 4.15 -1.99 -1.02
C ASP A 70 3.03 -2.59 -1.86
N VAL A 71 2.56 -3.78 -1.48
CA VAL A 71 1.36 -4.39 -2.06
C VAL A 71 0.20 -4.15 -1.11
N GLN A 72 -0.68 -3.22 -1.46
CA GLN A 72 -1.84 -2.85 -0.65
C GLN A 72 -3.11 -3.47 -1.23
N ILE A 73 -3.77 -4.32 -0.46
CA ILE A 73 -4.96 -5.09 -0.85
C ILE A 73 -6.16 -4.59 -0.06
N MET A 74 -7.19 -4.10 -0.75
CA MET A 74 -8.42 -3.60 -0.13
C MET A 74 -9.38 -4.74 0.19
N ALA A 75 -9.50 -5.10 1.46
CA ALA A 75 -10.36 -6.20 1.92
C ALA A 75 -11.81 -5.75 2.13
N GLU A 76 -12.02 -4.53 2.64
CA GLU A 76 -13.34 -3.92 2.83
C GLU A 76 -13.31 -2.41 2.58
N GLY A 77 -14.44 -1.86 2.12
CA GLY A 77 -14.59 -0.42 1.92
C GLY A 77 -13.80 0.12 0.73
N SER A 78 -13.25 1.33 0.87
CA SER A 78 -12.43 1.95 -0.17
C SER A 78 -11.51 3.05 0.36
N GLU A 79 -10.50 3.38 -0.42
CA GLU A 79 -9.70 4.59 -0.28
C GLU A 79 -9.50 5.26 -1.63
N GLU A 80 -9.09 6.53 -1.63
CA GLU A 80 -8.42 7.13 -2.78
C GLU A 80 -6.92 7.14 -2.53
N MET A 81 -6.18 6.72 -3.54
CA MET A 81 -4.73 6.71 -3.54
C MET A 81 -4.23 7.68 -4.61
N ALA A 82 -3.39 8.63 -4.23
CA ALA A 82 -2.66 9.44 -5.20
C ALA A 82 -1.34 8.78 -5.54
N TRP A 83 -0.96 8.82 -6.81
CA TRP A 83 0.34 8.36 -7.30
C TRP A 83 1.03 9.46 -8.11
N GLU A 84 2.35 9.52 -7.98
CA GLU A 84 3.20 10.28 -8.89
C GLU A 84 4.60 9.67 -8.96
N ASP A 85 5.28 9.88 -10.08
CA ASP A 85 6.70 9.57 -10.23
C ASP A 85 7.51 10.36 -9.18
N ILE A 86 8.33 9.66 -8.40
CA ILE A 86 9.11 10.27 -7.31
C ILE A 86 9.96 11.46 -7.77
N ARG A 87 10.39 11.49 -9.05
CA ARG A 87 11.23 12.55 -9.62
C ARG A 87 10.49 13.89 -9.77
N LYS A 88 9.16 13.90 -9.67
CA LYS A 88 8.34 15.12 -9.70
C LYS A 88 7.91 15.60 -8.32
N LEU A 89 8.33 14.90 -7.26
CA LEU A 89 7.98 15.22 -5.89
C LEU A 89 9.16 15.88 -5.17
N GLU A 90 8.83 16.70 -4.17
CA GLU A 90 9.80 17.39 -3.34
C GLU A 90 9.84 16.79 -1.94
N THR A 91 11.04 16.60 -1.39
CA THR A 91 11.22 16.05 -0.05
C THR A 91 10.75 17.02 1.03
N VAL A 92 9.83 16.55 1.87
CA VAL A 92 9.36 17.24 3.08
C VAL A 92 10.06 16.68 4.32
N ILE A 93 10.11 15.34 4.43
CA ILE A 93 10.88 14.65 5.47
C ILE A 93 11.87 13.73 4.76
N PRO A 94 13.18 13.92 4.97
CA PRO A 94 14.20 13.07 4.36
C PRO A 94 14.01 11.59 4.71
N TYR A 95 14.58 10.75 3.84
CA TYR A 95 14.58 9.31 4.02
C TYR A 95 15.14 8.89 5.38
N GLN A 96 14.38 8.06 6.09
CA GLN A 96 14.73 7.46 7.37
C GLN A 96 14.90 5.95 7.19
N GLU A 97 16.14 5.46 7.32
CA GLU A 97 16.49 4.06 7.10
C GLU A 97 15.70 3.10 8.00
N GLU A 98 15.54 3.43 9.28
CA GLU A 98 14.79 2.62 10.25
C GLU A 98 13.31 2.41 9.86
N LYS A 99 12.72 3.35 9.10
CA LYS A 99 11.33 3.31 8.65
C LYS A 99 11.18 2.89 7.20
N ASP A 100 12.30 2.75 6.48
CA ASP A 100 12.36 2.66 5.03
C ASP A 100 11.45 3.68 4.33
N ALA A 101 11.43 4.94 4.76
CA ALA A 101 10.45 5.89 4.26
C ALA A 101 10.98 7.33 4.17
N GLU A 102 10.59 8.02 3.11
CA GLU A 102 10.63 9.48 2.99
C GLU A 102 9.21 10.06 2.84
N ARG A 103 9.01 11.32 3.24
CA ARG A 103 7.76 12.05 3.00
C ARG A 103 7.98 13.11 1.95
N LEU A 104 7.06 13.17 1.00
CA LEU A 104 7.17 13.99 -0.20
C LEU A 104 5.90 14.82 -0.41
N THR A 105 6.03 15.92 -1.14
CA THR A 105 4.92 16.77 -1.55
C THR A 105 4.96 17.03 -3.05
N GLY A 106 3.80 17.31 -3.63
CA GLY A 106 3.67 17.59 -5.05
C GLY A 106 2.20 17.69 -5.47
N LYS A 107 1.99 17.77 -6.78
CA LYS A 107 0.64 17.73 -7.35
C LYS A 107 0.06 16.33 -7.25
N ARG A 108 -1.25 16.23 -7.00
CA ARG A 108 -1.99 14.95 -6.98
C ARG A 108 -2.76 14.82 -8.30
N ASP A 109 -2.04 14.82 -9.41
CA ASP A 109 -2.65 14.78 -10.75
C ASP A 109 -3.24 13.39 -11.07
N HIS A 110 -2.73 12.33 -10.44
CA HIS A 110 -3.23 10.96 -10.58
C HIS A 110 -3.80 10.49 -9.25
N VAL A 111 -5.12 10.51 -9.13
CA VAL A 111 -5.86 9.98 -7.98
C VAL A 111 -6.75 8.85 -8.47
N VAL A 112 -6.68 7.70 -7.80
CA VAL A 112 -7.43 6.50 -8.18
C VAL A 112 -8.20 5.99 -6.97
N LYS A 113 -9.48 5.71 -7.15
CA LYS A 113 -10.30 5.05 -6.13
C LYS A 113 -9.99 3.55 -6.11
N ILE A 114 -9.58 3.05 -4.96
CA ILE A 114 -9.28 1.64 -4.69
C ILE A 114 -10.40 1.07 -3.84
N THR A 115 -11.22 0.21 -4.42
CA THR A 115 -12.37 -0.41 -3.74
C THR A 115 -12.05 -1.84 -3.31
N LYS A 116 -12.88 -2.42 -2.44
CA LYS A 116 -12.84 -3.84 -2.07
C LYS A 116 -12.56 -4.74 -3.29
N GLY A 117 -11.61 -5.67 -3.13
CA GLY A 117 -11.20 -6.60 -4.18
C GLY A 117 -10.10 -6.05 -5.11
N MET A 118 -9.76 -4.78 -5.01
CA MET A 118 -8.61 -4.21 -5.73
C MET A 118 -7.33 -4.30 -4.89
N PHE A 119 -6.20 -4.27 -5.58
CA PHE A 119 -4.90 -4.04 -4.98
C PHE A 119 -4.10 -3.03 -5.80
N TYR A 120 -3.06 -2.49 -5.19
CA TYR A 120 -1.99 -1.84 -5.92
C TYR A 120 -0.63 -2.24 -5.38
N ALA A 121 0.39 -2.18 -6.25
CA ALA A 121 1.79 -2.39 -5.91
C ALA A 121 2.58 -1.10 -6.20
N ALA A 122 3.06 -0.44 -5.15
CA ALA A 122 3.92 0.74 -5.23
C ALA A 122 5.39 0.31 -5.10
N PHE A 123 6.16 0.55 -6.15
CA PHE A 123 7.58 0.25 -6.24
C PHE A 123 8.41 1.41 -5.66
N PRO A 124 9.74 1.25 -5.50
CA PRO A 124 10.57 2.30 -4.91
C PRO A 124 10.55 3.67 -5.61
N TRP A 125 10.16 3.72 -6.88
CA TRP A 125 10.03 4.95 -7.67
C TRP A 125 8.60 5.52 -7.70
N ASP A 126 7.65 4.89 -7.01
CA ASP A 126 6.25 5.30 -6.95
C ASP A 126 5.97 6.06 -5.65
N GLY A 127 5.98 7.40 -5.74
CA GLY A 127 5.44 8.22 -4.67
C GLY A 127 3.93 7.96 -4.57
N HIS A 128 3.45 7.56 -3.40
CA HIS A 128 2.04 7.26 -3.20
C HIS A 128 1.50 7.89 -1.91
N GLN A 129 0.26 8.34 -1.94
CA GLN A 129 -0.47 8.82 -0.77
C GLN A 129 -1.73 7.98 -0.63
N ALA A 130 -1.76 7.12 0.39
CA ALA A 130 -2.88 6.24 0.68
C ALA A 130 -3.83 6.83 1.75
N VAL A 131 -4.90 6.10 2.10
CA VAL A 131 -5.84 6.45 3.19
C VAL A 131 -6.47 7.83 3.01
N ALA A 132 -6.75 8.22 1.76
CA ALA A 132 -7.28 9.55 1.43
C ALA A 132 -8.71 9.52 0.85
N HIS A 133 -9.36 10.68 0.83
CA HIS A 133 -10.55 10.98 0.04
C HIS A 133 -10.52 12.43 -0.47
N THR A 134 -11.11 12.67 -1.64
CA THR A 134 -11.30 13.99 -2.26
C THR A 134 -12.64 14.60 -1.89
N GLU A 135 -13.70 13.79 -1.79
CA GLU A 135 -15.05 14.25 -1.48
C GLU A 135 -15.53 13.72 -0.14
N GLU A 136 -15.80 12.42 -0.04
CA GLU A 136 -16.42 11.81 1.13
C GLU A 136 -15.50 10.85 1.87
N ARG A 137 -15.52 10.96 3.21
CA ARG A 137 -14.82 10.04 4.09
C ARG A 137 -15.30 8.60 3.87
N GLN A 138 -14.35 7.69 3.73
CA GLN A 138 -14.59 6.26 3.56
C GLN A 138 -14.06 5.49 4.77
N ARG A 139 -14.67 4.33 5.05
CA ARG A 139 -14.08 3.31 5.93
C ARG A 139 -13.29 2.34 5.07
N PHE A 140 -12.20 1.81 5.62
CA PHE A 140 -11.38 0.81 4.95
C PHE A 140 -10.88 -0.26 5.93
N LEU A 141 -10.69 -1.46 5.40
CA LEU A 141 -9.86 -2.52 5.97
C LEU A 141 -8.93 -3.01 4.85
N LYS A 142 -7.62 -2.91 5.05
CA LYS A 142 -6.64 -3.30 4.04
C LYS A 142 -5.45 -4.05 4.62
N VAL A 143 -4.84 -4.86 3.76
CA VAL A 143 -3.54 -5.46 4.01
C VAL A 143 -2.48 -4.62 3.30
N VAL A 144 -1.42 -4.24 4.00
CA VAL A 144 -0.23 -3.60 3.43
C VAL A 144 0.93 -4.59 3.56
N MET A 145 1.21 -5.30 2.48
CA MET A 145 2.27 -6.28 2.42
C MET A 145 3.57 -5.62 1.95
N LYS A 146 4.63 -5.79 2.73
CA LYS A 146 5.95 -5.23 2.47
C LYS A 146 6.85 -6.33 1.91
N LEU A 147 7.14 -6.24 0.61
CA LEU A 147 7.95 -7.20 -0.13
C LEU A 147 9.36 -6.65 -0.31
N ARG A 148 10.36 -7.25 0.34
CA ARG A 148 11.74 -6.73 0.31
C ARG A 148 12.31 -6.82 -1.11
N VAL A 149 12.85 -5.73 -1.63
CA VAL A 149 13.63 -5.74 -2.87
C VAL A 149 15.03 -6.28 -2.59
N GLY A 150 15.52 -7.13 -3.50
CA GLY A 150 16.84 -7.78 -3.41
C GLY A 150 17.98 -6.86 -3.81
#